data_AF-A0A317ZBA3-F1
#
_entry.id   AF-A0A317ZBA3-F1
#
_cell.length_a   1.000
_cell.length_b   1.000
_cell.length_c   1.000
_cell.angle_alpha   90.00
_cell.angle_beta   90.00
_cell.angle_gamma   90.00
#
_symmetry.space_group_name_H-M   'P 1'
#
loop_
_entity.id
_entity.type
_entity.pdbx_description
1 polymer ?
#
loop_
_entity_poly.entity_id
_entity_poly.type
_entity_poly.pdbx_seq_one_letter_code
_entity_poly.pdbx_strand_id
1 'polypeptide(L)' 'MPQQQTELLNFLQAYYHQTSEMIIFIDAQGQVIDMNEAAKRVISSDNDMSGISTTICGRCEGLSV' A
#
# COMPACT_ATOMS: atom_id res chain seq x y z
N MET A 1 -0.66 -23.45 -19.86
CA MET A 1 0.05 -22.26 -19.32
C MET A 1 -0.81 -21.25 -18.51
N PRO A 2 -2.16 -21.34 -18.36
CA PRO A 2 -2.91 -20.34 -17.57
C PRO A 2 -2.78 -20.51 -16.04
N GLN A 3 -2.49 -21.73 -15.55
CA GLN A 3 -2.43 -22.03 -14.11
C GLN A 3 -1.36 -21.23 -13.36
N GLN A 4 -0.20 -20.98 -13.98
CA GLN A 4 0.93 -20.31 -13.34
C GLN A 4 0.68 -18.82 -13.10
N GLN A 5 -0.11 -18.16 -13.96
CA GLN A 5 -0.54 -16.77 -13.75
C GLN A 5 -1.56 -16.66 -12.62
N THR A 6 -2.47 -17.63 -12.51
CA THR A 6 -3.47 -17.66 -11.43
C THR A 6 -2.81 -17.87 -10.06
N GLU A 7 -1.81 -18.75 -9.95
CA GLU A 7 -1.08 -18.99 -8.70
C GLU A 7 -0.30 -17.74 -8.25
N LEU A 8 0.38 -17.05 -9.17
CA LEU A 8 1.08 -15.81 -8.86
C LEU A 8 0.11 -14.72 -8.40
N LEU A 9 -1.01 -14.53 -9.10
CA LEU A 9 -2.00 -13.51 -8.74
C LEU A 9 -2.59 -13.78 -7.35
N ASN A 10 -2.92 -15.04 -7.05
CA ASN A 10 -3.43 -15.43 -5.74
C ASN A 10 -2.40 -15.19 -4.63
N PHE A 11 -1.13 -15.49 -4.89
CA PHE A 11 -0.05 -15.21 -3.94
C PHE A 11 0.09 -13.71 -3.66
N LEU A 12 0.10 -12.89 -4.72
CA LEU A 12 0.22 -11.43 -4.58
C LEU A 12 -0.98 -10.84 -3.82
N GLN A 13 -2.20 -11.31 -4.08
CA GLN A 13 -3.39 -10.90 -3.34
C GLN A 13 -3.32 -11.32 -1.88
N ALA A 14 -2.91 -12.56 -1.59
CA ALA A 14 -2.75 -13.04 -0.22
C ALA A 14 -1.70 -12.20 0.52
N TYR A 15 -0.57 -11.90 -0.11
CA TYR A 15 0.46 -11.03 0.46
C TYR A 15 -0.11 -9.65 0.79
N TYR A 16 -0.78 -9.02 -0.17
CA TYR A 16 -1.36 -7.68 0.00
C TYR A 16 -2.31 -7.62 1.21
N HIS A 17 -3.20 -8.61 1.36
CA HIS A 17 -4.21 -8.60 2.43
C HIS A 17 -3.71 -9.08 3.79
N GLN A 18 -2.66 -9.91 3.85
CA GLN A 18 -2.26 -10.61 5.08
C GLN A 18 -0.94 -10.13 5.68
N THR A 19 -0.12 -9.38 4.93
CA THR A 19 1.14 -8.87 5.45
C THR A 19 0.91 -7.85 6.59
N SER A 20 1.86 -7.79 7.52
CA SER A 20 1.92 -6.74 8.54
C SER A 20 2.53 -5.44 8.00
N GLU A 21 3.13 -5.47 6.82
CA GLU A 21 3.66 -4.28 6.15
C GLU A 21 2.51 -3.38 5.69
N MET A 22 2.66 -2.08 5.90
CA MET A 22 1.71 -1.09 5.41
C MET A 22 1.99 -0.80 3.94
N ILE A 23 1.00 -1.07 3.09
CA ILE A 23 1.09 -0.83 1.64
C ILE A 23 0.07 0.25 1.28
N ILE A 24 0.55 1.32 0.66
CA ILE A 24 -0.27 2.47 0.24
C ILE A 24 0.07 2.77 -1.21
N PHE A 25 -0.96 2.95 -2.02
CA PHE A 25 -0.85 3.42 -3.39
C PHE A 25 -1.28 4.87 -3.46
N ILE A 26 -0.44 5.71 -4.05
CA ILE A 26 -0.64 7.16 -4.14
C ILE A 26 -0.60 7.55 -5.61
N ASP A 27 -1.52 8.43 -6.04
CA ASP A 27 -1.49 9.00 -7.39
C ASP A 27 -0.41 10.09 -7.55
N ALA A 28 -0.26 10.60 -8.77
CA ALA A 28 0.70 11.66 -9.06
C ALA A 28 0.39 12.99 -8.35
N GLN A 29 -0.82 13.16 -7.81
CA GLN A 29 -1.28 14.33 -7.05
C GLN A 29 -1.07 14.15 -5.54
N GLY A 30 -0.51 13.02 -5.09
CA GLY A 30 -0.29 12.73 -3.68
C GLY A 30 -1.52 12.20 -2.94
N GLN A 31 -2.59 11.82 -3.66
CA GLN A 31 -3.80 11.27 -3.05
C GLN A 31 -3.71 9.74 -2.96
N VAL A 32 -4.16 9.18 -1.84
CA VAL A 32 -4.22 7.72 -1.68
C VAL A 32 -5.34 7.15 -2.54
N ILE A 33 -4.98 6.24 -3.44
CA ILE A 33 -5.93 5.55 -4.33
C ILE A 33 -6.33 4.17 -3.79
N ASP A 34 -5.45 3.50 -3.04
CA ASP A 34 -5.75 2.26 -2.34
C ASP A 34 -4.74 2.03 -1.20
N MET A 35 -5.12 1.23 -0.22
CA MET A 35 -4.26 0.82 0.88
C MET A 35 -4.68 -0.54 1.43
N ASN A 36 -3.72 -1.32 1.92
CA ASN A 36 -4.03 -2.64 2.48
C ASN A 36 -4.60 -2.54 3.91
N GLU A 37 -5.09 -3.68 4.42
CA GLU A 37 -5.69 -3.76 5.75
C GLU A 37 -4.72 -3.40 6.89
N ALA A 38 -3.41 -3.62 6.71
CA ALA A 38 -2.42 -3.16 7.66
C ALA A 38 -2.33 -1.62 7.73
N ALA A 39 -2.32 -0.96 6.57
CA ALA A 39 -2.32 0.50 6.49
C ALA A 39 -3.63 1.11 7.00
N LYS A 40 -4.80 0.57 6.64
CA LYS A 40 -6.12 1.06 7.10
C LYS A 40 -6.27 1.05 8.62
N ARG A 41 -5.68 0.07 9.31
CA ARG A 41 -5.74 -0.02 10.78
C ARG A 41 -5.01 1.14 11.48
N VAL A 42 -4.02 1.73 10.82
CA VAL A 42 -3.19 2.81 11.38
C VAL A 42 -3.67 4.17 10.85
N ILE A 43 -4.13 4.21 9.61
CA ILE A 43 -4.54 5.40 8.89
C ILE A 43 -6.07 5.44 8.87
N SER A 44 -6.68 6.03 9.90
CA SER A 44 -8.13 6.26 9.91
C SER A 44 -8.52 7.33 8.90
N SER A 45 -9.70 7.21 8.29
CA SER A 45 -10.31 8.19 7.38
C SER A 45 -10.48 9.59 7.97
N ASP A 46 -10.45 9.70 9.31
CA ASP A 46 -10.58 10.96 10.06
C ASP A 46 -9.22 11.61 10.41
N ASN A 47 -8.10 10.91 10.16
CA ASN A 47 -6.78 11.45 10.45
C ASN A 47 -6.31 12.24 9.23
N ASP A 48 -6.31 13.56 9.38
CA ASP A 48 -5.57 14.50 8.54
C ASP A 48 -4.23 13.87 8.12
N MET A 49 -4.09 13.62 6.82
CA MET A 49 -2.91 13.06 6.16
C MET A 49 -1.62 13.88 6.38
N SER A 50 -1.71 15.02 7.09
CA SER A 50 -0.57 15.79 7.59
C SER A 50 0.37 14.97 8.49
N GLY A 51 -0.15 13.95 9.19
CA GLY A 51 0.66 13.04 10.03
C GLY A 51 1.46 11.98 9.25
N ILE A 52 1.06 11.68 8.01
CA ILE A 52 1.74 10.66 7.17
C ILE A 52 2.98 11.23 6.50
N SER A 53 2.92 12.50 6.09
CA SER A 53 4.07 13.22 5.54
C SER A 53 5.24 13.32 6.52
N THR A 54 4.98 13.26 7.84
CA THR A 54 6.01 13.37 8.88
C THR A 54 6.44 12.05 9.51
N THR A 55 5.66 10.96 9.34
CA THR A 55 5.89 9.71 10.10
C THR A 55 6.30 8.50 9.25
N ILE A 56 6.01 8.47 7.93
CA ILE A 56 6.13 7.21 7.16
C ILE A 56 7.46 7.00 6.40
N CYS A 57 8.30 8.03 6.20
CA CYS A 57 9.57 7.83 5.49
C CYS A 57 10.83 8.07 6.32
N GLY A 58 11.33 6.98 6.92
CA GLY A 58 12.77 6.81 7.15
C GLY A 58 13.54 6.50 5.86
N ARG A 59 12.88 5.90 4.85
CA ARG A 59 13.38 5.68 3.48
C ARG A 59 12.22 5.39 2.52
N CYS A 60 11.84 6.36 1.71
CA CYS A 60 10.94 6.18 0.57
C CYS A 60 11.78 5.75 -0.64
N GLU A 61 11.57 4.54 -1.18
CA GLU A 61 12.10 4.20 -2.52
C GLU A 61 11.00 4.46 -3.54
N GLY A 62 11.17 5.54 -4.32
CA GLY A 62 10.29 5.89 -5.42
C GLY A 62 10.98 5.61 -6.75
N LEU A 63 10.26 4.98 -7.67
CA LEU A 63 10.65 4.95 -9.08
C LEU A 63 10.01 6.16 -9.76
N SER A 64 10.81 7.19 -10.05
CA SER A 64 10.45 8.24 -10.98
C SER A 64 10.74 7.76 -12.40
N VAL A 65 9.74 7.79 -13.28
CA VAL A 65 9.91 7.66 -14.74
C VAL A 65 10.18 9.02 -15.37
#